data_AF-A0A059FP88-F1
#
_entry.id   AF-A0A059FP88-F1
#
_cell.length_a   1.000
_cell.length_b   1.000
_cell.length_c   1.000
_cell.angle_alpha   90.00
_cell.angle_beta   90.00
_cell.angle_gamma   90.00
#
_symmetry.space_group_name_H-M   'P 1'
#
loop_
_entity.id
_entity.type
_entity.pdbx_description
1 polymer ?
#
loop_
_entity_poly.entity_id
_entity_poly.type
_entity_poly.pdbx_seq_one_letter_code
_entity_poly.pdbx_strand_id
1 'polypeptide(L)'
;MDAPWARSPGVVIFAAPDAYGWRLIRVMELTGRPHDLQPIWALADAERYGANAVFLGVEFDAAQRKLMVHDIEEGFSTVCFTDHTRSMAA
;
A
#
# COMPACT_ATOMS: atom_id res chain seq x y z
N MET A 1 -6.34 9.18 -17.18
CA MET A 1 -6.38 7.79 -16.68
C MET A 1 -7.38 7.79 -15.54
N ASP A 2 -8.45 7.01 -15.63
CA ASP A 2 -9.44 6.95 -14.55
C ASP A 2 -8.88 6.00 -13.48
N ALA A 3 -8.63 6.53 -12.29
CA ALA A 3 -8.00 5.81 -11.17
C ALA A 3 -8.96 5.86 -9.97
N PRO A 4 -10.04 5.03 -9.97
CA PRO A 4 -11.10 5.12 -8.97
C PRO A 4 -10.59 4.99 -7.53
N TRP A 5 -9.51 4.22 -7.35
CA TRP A 5 -8.85 4.03 -6.05
C TRP A 5 -8.37 5.36 -5.45
N ALA A 6 -7.89 6.31 -6.26
CA ALA A 6 -7.34 7.59 -5.77
C ALA A 6 -8.39 8.49 -5.14
N ARG A 7 -9.68 8.25 -5.44
CA ARG A 7 -10.82 8.97 -4.86
C ARG A 7 -11.42 8.27 -3.63
N SER A 8 -10.90 7.11 -3.24
CA SER A 8 -11.38 6.39 -2.06
C SER A 8 -10.61 6.87 -0.83
N PRO A 9 -11.28 7.19 0.29
CA PRO A 9 -10.58 7.43 1.55
C PRO A 9 -9.99 6.12 2.07
N GLY A 10 -8.73 6.14 2.53
CA GLY A 10 -8.05 4.94 2.99
C GLY A 10 -6.53 5.04 2.97
N VAL A 11 -5.85 3.91 2.88
CA VAL A 11 -4.39 3.83 2.73
C VAL A 11 -4.08 3.10 1.43
N VAL A 12 -3.13 3.65 0.66
CA VAL A 12 -2.65 3.03 -0.58
C VAL A 12 -1.20 2.58 -0.40
N ILE A 13 -0.89 1.42 -0.96
CA ILE A 13 0.46 0.88 -1.05
C ILE A 13 0.82 0.72 -2.52
N PHE A 14 1.90 1.37 -2.93
CA PHE A 14 2.53 1.15 -4.22
C PHE A 14 3.65 0.13 -4.04
N ALA A 15 3.60 -0.95 -4.80
CA ALA A 15 4.48 -2.09 -4.60
C ALA A 15 4.94 -2.71 -5.92
N ALA A 16 5.93 -3.58 -5.80
CA ALA A 16 6.40 -4.47 -6.86
C ALA A 16 6.55 -5.89 -6.30
N PRO A 17 6.34 -6.95 -7.11
CA PRO A 17 6.67 -8.31 -6.72
C PRO A 17 8.14 -8.43 -6.32
N ASP A 18 8.41 -9.21 -5.28
CA ASP A 18 9.75 -9.55 -4.80
C ASP A 18 9.85 -11.06 -4.55
N ALA A 19 11.06 -11.59 -4.34
CA ALA A 19 11.36 -13.02 -4.22
C ALA A 19 10.47 -13.74 -3.18
N TYR A 20 10.04 -13.04 -2.13
CA TYR A 20 9.21 -13.57 -1.04
C TYR A 20 7.95 -12.75 -0.77
N GLY A 21 7.37 -12.10 -1.79
CA GLY A 21 6.11 -11.37 -1.65
C GLY A 21 6.12 -10.05 -2.41
N TRP A 22 5.95 -8.95 -1.67
CA TRP A 22 5.86 -7.61 -2.23
C TRP A 22 6.89 -6.70 -1.59
N ARG A 23 7.67 -6.01 -2.42
CA ARG A 23 8.48 -4.87 -1.99
C ARG A 23 7.59 -3.63 -2.01
N LEU A 24 7.40 -3.05 -0.83
CA LEU A 24 6.67 -1.79 -0.68
C LEU A 24 7.60 -0.66 -1.13
N ILE A 25 7.13 0.17 -2.06
CA ILE A 25 7.89 1.30 -2.61
C ILE A 25 7.44 2.60 -1.95
N ARG A 26 6.13 2.73 -1.71
CA ARG A 26 5.57 3.86 -0.99
C ARG A 26 4.22 3.49 -0.40
N VAL A 27 3.95 4.02 0.79
CA VAL A 27 2.68 3.95 1.49
C VAL A 27 2.19 5.38 1.69
N MET A 28 0.89 5.64 1.57
CA MET A 28 0.33 6.95 1.90
C MET A 28 -1.15 6.89 2.25
N GLU A 29 -1.61 7.88 3.01
CA GLU A 29 -3.03 8.14 3.20
C GLU A 29 -3.68 8.64 1.90
N LEU A 30 -4.93 8.24 1.70
CA LEU A 30 -5.86 8.80 0.73
C LEU A 30 -6.96 9.54 1.47
N THR A 31 -7.16 10.81 1.11
CA THR A 31 -8.21 11.65 1.68
C THR A 31 -9.58 11.39 1.09
N GLY A 32 -9.64 10.81 -0.11
CA GLY A 32 -10.87 10.61 -0.90
C GLY A 32 -11.43 11.89 -1.52
N ARG A 33 -10.70 13.00 -1.50
CA ARG A 33 -11.19 14.27 -2.07
C ARG A 33 -11.21 14.20 -3.60
N PRO A 34 -12.31 14.63 -4.28
CA PRO A 34 -12.45 14.50 -5.73
C PRO A 34 -11.37 15.20 -6.58
N HIS A 35 -10.67 16.19 -6.02
CA HIS A 35 -9.65 16.99 -6.71
C HIS A 35 -8.25 16.81 -6.11
N ASP A 36 -8.05 15.81 -5.26
CA ASP A 36 -6.74 15.49 -4.72
C ASP A 36 -5.93 14.70 -5.77
N LEU A 37 -4.98 15.38 -6.39
CA LEU A 37 -4.10 14.79 -7.39
C LEU A 37 -2.84 14.18 -6.78
N GLN A 38 -2.58 14.41 -5.49
CA GLN A 38 -1.37 13.93 -4.83
C GLN A 38 -1.15 12.41 -5.00
N PRO A 39 -2.19 11.54 -4.90
CA PRO A 39 -2.01 10.10 -5.08
C PRO A 39 -1.57 9.71 -6.50
N ILE A 40 -2.03 10.44 -7.52
CA ILE A 40 -1.67 10.19 -8.92
C ILE A 40 -0.19 10.49 -9.14
N TRP A 41 0.29 11.60 -8.56
CA TRP A 41 1.69 11.99 -8.65
C TRP A 41 2.57 11.05 -7.85
N ALA A 42 2.08 10.59 -6.69
CA ALA A 42 2.77 9.61 -5.88
C ALA A 42 2.91 8.25 -6.57
N LEU A 43 1.90 7.81 -7.33
CA LEU A 43 2.01 6.62 -8.18
C LEU A 43 3.04 6.84 -9.29
N ALA A 44 2.96 7.95 -10.05
CA ALA A 44 3.89 8.22 -11.13
C ALA A 44 5.36 8.30 -10.65
N ASP A 45 5.58 8.78 -9.43
CA ASP A 45 6.89 8.75 -8.78
C ASP A 45 7.30 7.33 -8.37
N ALA A 46 6.42 6.58 -7.71
CA ALA A 46 6.67 5.19 -7.31
C ALA A 46 6.96 4.26 -8.51
N GLU A 47 6.31 4.48 -9.65
CA GLU A 47 6.57 3.76 -10.90
C GLU A 47 8.02 3.93 -11.38
N ARG A 48 8.65 5.08 -11.13
CA ARG A 48 10.09 5.31 -11.44
C ARG A 48 11.01 4.45 -10.57
N TYR A 49 10.55 4.06 -9.39
CA TYR A 49 11.21 3.12 -8.49
C TYR A 49 10.76 1.65 -8.71
N GLY A 50 9.99 1.41 -9.77
CA GLY A 50 9.59 0.07 -10.21
C GLY A 50 8.23 -0.41 -9.69
N ALA A 51 7.38 0.46 -9.14
CA ALA A 51 6.05 0.07 -8.72
C ALA A 51 5.20 -0.34 -9.93
N ASN A 52 4.50 -1.47 -9.81
CA ASN A 52 3.59 -1.98 -10.83
C ASN A 52 2.31 -2.58 -10.24
N ALA A 53 2.11 -2.46 -8.92
CA ALA A 53 0.91 -2.85 -8.21
C ALA A 53 0.45 -1.75 -7.25
N VAL A 54 -0.87 -1.65 -7.09
CA VAL A 54 -1.54 -0.73 -6.18
C VAL A 54 -2.47 -1.54 -5.27
N PHE A 55 -2.23 -1.49 -3.97
CA PHE A 55 -3.15 -2.05 -2.96
C PHE A 55 -3.88 -0.93 -2.24
N LEU A 56 -5.15 -1.15 -1.93
CA LEU A 56 -6.00 -0.19 -1.24
C LEU A 56 -6.63 -0.84 -0.01
N GLY A 57 -6.42 -0.25 1.15
CA GLY A 57 -7.22 -0.48 2.35
C GLY A 57 -8.17 0.70 2.53
N VAL A 58 -9.49 0.48 2.44
CA VAL A 58 -10.48 1.55 2.64
C VAL A 58 -10.61 1.84 4.13
N GLU A 59 -10.49 3.12 4.51
CA GLU A 59 -10.66 3.57 5.90
C GLU A 59 -11.10 5.05 5.91
N PHE A 60 -12.23 5.31 6.56
CA PHE A 60 -12.88 6.62 6.57
C PHE A 60 -12.42 7.48 7.76
N ASP A 61 -12.02 6.86 8.87
CA ASP A 61 -11.47 7.52 10.04
C ASP A 61 -10.02 7.99 9.77
N ALA A 62 -9.80 9.30 9.92
CA ALA A 62 -8.51 9.92 9.66
C ALA A 62 -7.41 9.54 10.67
N ALA A 63 -7.77 9.30 11.93
CA ALA A 63 -6.81 8.83 12.92
C ALA A 63 -6.40 7.39 12.62
N GLN A 64 -7.35 6.54 12.23
CA GLN A 64 -7.06 5.14 11.85
C GLN A 64 -6.17 5.05 10.61
N ARG A 65 -6.40 5.87 9.57
CA ARG A 65 -5.51 5.90 8.40
C ARG A 65 -4.05 6.18 8.76
N LYS A 66 -3.80 7.11 9.69
CA LYS A 66 -2.45 7.44 10.16
C LYS A 66 -1.80 6.26 10.88
N LEU A 67 -2.56 5.60 11.76
CA LEU A 67 -2.10 4.40 12.44
C LEU A 67 -1.78 3.28 11.45
N MET A 68 -2.66 3.05 10.46
CA MET A 68 -2.42 2.06 9.40
C MET A 68 -1.14 2.35 8.61
N VAL A 69 -0.89 3.59 8.18
CA VAL A 69 0.35 3.95 7.49
C VAL A 69 1.56 3.66 8.38
N HIS A 70 1.49 4.10 9.64
CA HIS A 70 2.56 3.90 10.62
C HIS A 70 2.85 2.42 10.86
N ASP A 71 1.82 1.59 11.10
CA ASP A 71 1.97 0.16 11.30
C ASP A 71 2.62 -0.53 10.09
N ILE A 72 2.27 -0.10 8.87
CA ILE A 72 2.87 -0.63 7.63
C ILE A 72 4.34 -0.20 7.51
N GLU A 73 4.66 1.06 7.83
CA GLU A 73 6.02 1.59 7.76
C GLU A 73 6.95 1.01 8.84
N GLU A 74 6.44 0.76 10.05
CA GLU A 74 7.16 0.06 11.13
C GLU A 74 7.36 -1.43 10.82
N GLY A 75 6.47 -2.00 10.01
CA GLY A 75 6.55 -3.36 9.50
C GLY A 75 5.87 -4.39 10.40
N PHE A 76 5.31 -5.43 9.77
CA PHE A 76 4.62 -6.51 10.47
C PHE A 76 5.51 -7.74 10.64
N SER A 77 5.56 -8.28 11.86
CA SER A 77 6.21 -9.57 12.17
C SER A 77 5.14 -10.65 12.34
N THR A 78 4.73 -11.27 11.24
CA THR A 78 3.74 -12.34 11.28
C THR A 78 4.32 -13.59 11.94
N VAL A 79 3.61 -14.14 12.93
CA VAL A 79 4.03 -15.34 13.69
C VAL A 79 3.17 -16.57 13.38
N CYS A 80 1.99 -16.36 12.78
CA CYS A 80 1.08 -17.42 12.35
C CYS A 80 1.15 -17.56 10.83
N PHE A 81 1.88 -18.55 10.34
CA PHE A 81 1.96 -18.86 8.91
C PHE A 81 0.84 -19.84 8.53
N THR A 82 0.11 -19.55 7.45
CA THR A 82 -0.69 -20.58 6.76
C THR A 82 0.25 -21.46 5.93
N ASP A 83 -0.08 -22.75 5.75
CA ASP A 83 0.84 -23.81 5.29
C ASP A 83 1.60 -23.57 3.95
N HIS A 84 1.32 -22.49 3.22
CA HIS A 84 2.06 -22.10 2.02
C HIS A 84 3.49 -21.59 2.26
N THR A 85 3.79 -21.02 3.44
CA THR A 85 5.11 -20.40 3.70
C THR A 85 6.17 -21.38 4.22
N ARG A 86 5.76 -22.60 4.64
CA ARG A 86 6.68 -23.60 5.20
C ARG A 86 7.63 -24.24 4.17
N SER A 87 7.33 -24.13 2.87
CA SER A 87 8.15 -24.76 1.83
C SER A 87 9.46 -24.02 1.52
N MET A 88 9.69 -22.80 2.06
CA MET A 88 10.91 -22.02 1.77
C MET A 88 11.84 -21.87 2.97
N ALA A 89 11.51 -22.47 4.11
CA ALA A 89 12.31 -22.43 5.34
C ALA A 89 12.94 -23.79 5.72
N ALA A 90 12.95 -24.76 4.79
CA ALA A 90 13.50 -26.11 4.99
C ALA A 90 14.61 -26.41 3.97
#